data_AF-A0A9X2DA17-F1
#
_entry.id   AF-A0A9X2DA17-F1
#
_cell.length_a   1.000
_cell.length_b   1.000
_cell.length_c   1.000
_cell.angle_alpha   90.00
_cell.angle_beta   90.00
_cell.angle_gamma   90.00
#
_symmetry.space_group_name_H-M   'P 1'
#
loop_
_entity.id
_entity.type
_entity.pdbx_description
1 polymer ?
#
loop_
_entity_poly.entity_id
_entity_poly.type
_entity_poly.pdbx_seq_one_letter_code
_entity_poly.pdbx_strand_id
1 'polypeptide(L)'
;MNRPEDLRRALASLMPQSLATVSIMVSNDGLDEPVRTICKEFSVDLVDGPRRGLGPNRNNCVSHAQTPLITFIDDDVIAGPDFIRAALQVDRTKVTTGFELRHEGTGQPKVVTPHNASFLGFQIKPPQSRVQAVVMNAAVFPTSALRAFPFDENITYGYEEIDISRKLASNGIQIAVDYSLWNNHHPSPINRKEYATRLVASRIYTTYRAYRCYEANSTKATAFLLTAMVHHVLHLIRIKGDLRSAFRTAVQVRKMWRESQRDQGGRTPSR
;
A
#
# COMPACT_ATOMS: atom_id res chain seq x y z
N MET A 1 6.94 9.97 -8.44
CA MET A 1 6.48 9.97 -9.85
C MET A 1 6.31 11.42 -10.28
N ASN A 2 6.43 11.74 -11.57
CA ASN A 2 6.43 13.12 -12.06
C ASN A 2 5.00 13.67 -12.20
N ARG A 3 4.38 14.10 -11.09
CA ARG A 3 3.01 14.65 -11.03
C ARG A 3 2.95 15.92 -10.18
N PRO A 4 3.62 17.01 -10.60
CA PRO A 4 3.76 18.22 -9.79
C PRO A 4 2.41 18.86 -9.41
N GLU A 5 1.45 18.91 -10.33
CA GLU A 5 0.15 19.52 -10.04
C GLU A 5 -0.72 18.68 -9.10
N ASP A 6 -0.61 17.35 -9.17
CA ASP A 6 -1.32 16.47 -8.25
C ASP A 6 -0.74 16.66 -6.83
N LEU A 7 0.60 16.62 -6.71
CA LEU A 7 1.30 16.90 -5.46
C LEU A 7 0.91 18.26 -4.85
N ARG A 8 0.87 19.33 -5.68
CA ARG A 8 0.43 20.66 -5.21
C ARG A 8 -0.98 20.62 -4.63
N ARG A 9 -1.93 19.93 -5.28
CA ARG A 9 -3.30 19.78 -4.75
C ARG A 9 -3.34 18.95 -3.46
N ALA A 10 -2.56 17.87 -3.38
CA ALA A 10 -2.46 17.04 -2.18
C ALA A 10 -1.95 17.86 -0.99
N LEU A 11 -0.84 18.60 -1.16
CA LEU A 11 -0.29 19.47 -0.12
C LEU A 11 -1.26 20.60 0.26
N ALA A 12 -1.87 21.26 -0.72
CA ALA A 12 -2.88 22.30 -0.47
C ALA A 12 -4.08 21.80 0.35
N SER A 13 -4.42 20.52 0.25
CA SER A 13 -5.48 19.91 1.09
C SER A 13 -5.06 19.69 2.55
N LEU A 14 -3.76 19.49 2.80
CA LEU A 14 -3.19 19.20 4.12
C LEU A 14 -2.78 20.48 4.89
N MET A 15 -2.27 21.49 4.19
CA MET A 15 -1.71 22.68 4.85
C MET A 15 -2.69 23.43 5.76
N PRO A 16 -3.96 23.69 5.38
CA PRO A 16 -4.89 24.40 6.26
C PRO A 16 -5.21 23.66 7.56
N GLN A 17 -4.98 22.34 7.57
CA GLN A 17 -5.22 21.46 8.71
C GLN A 17 -3.96 21.22 9.54
N SER A 18 -2.80 21.67 9.06
CA SER A 18 -1.50 21.35 9.65
C SER A 18 -1.31 22.11 10.95
N LEU A 19 -1.20 21.34 12.04
CA LEU A 19 -0.89 21.86 13.37
C LEU A 19 0.62 21.83 13.59
N ALA A 20 1.14 22.61 14.55
CA ALA A 20 2.57 22.61 14.90
C ALA A 20 3.10 21.22 15.31
N THR A 21 2.22 20.30 15.70
CA THR A 21 2.55 18.92 16.07
C THR A 21 2.64 17.95 14.88
N VAL A 22 2.41 18.43 13.66
CA VAL A 22 2.38 17.62 12.43
C VAL A 22 3.57 17.99 11.56
N SER A 23 4.34 16.98 11.16
CA SER A 23 5.38 17.11 10.14
C SER A 23 4.88 16.48 8.84
N ILE A 24 5.07 17.19 7.73
CA ILE A 24 4.78 16.71 6.38
C ILE A 24 6.09 16.56 5.64
N MET A 25 6.28 15.39 5.04
CA MET A 25 7.45 15.04 4.26
C MET A 25 7.00 14.45 2.92
N VAL A 26 7.64 14.91 1.85
CA VAL A 26 7.45 14.39 0.49
C VAL A 26 8.65 13.50 0.15
N SER A 27 8.37 12.25 -0.25
CA SER A 27 9.42 11.34 -0.71
C SER A 27 9.44 11.25 -2.23
N ASN A 28 10.49 11.79 -2.84
CA ASN A 28 10.64 11.86 -4.27
C ASN A 28 11.36 10.64 -4.83
N ASP A 29 10.60 9.67 -5.35
CA ASP A 29 11.14 8.49 -6.04
C ASP A 29 11.46 8.75 -7.54
N GLY A 30 11.47 10.02 -7.97
CA GLY A 30 11.76 10.48 -9.33
C GLY A 30 13.13 11.17 -9.48
N LEU A 31 13.34 11.85 -10.61
CA LEU A 31 14.53 12.65 -10.92
C LEU A 31 14.22 14.14 -11.09
N ASP A 32 13.00 14.56 -10.76
CA ASP A 32 12.41 15.79 -11.29
C ASP A 32 12.61 17.00 -10.34
N GLU A 33 13.15 18.10 -10.86
CA GLU A 33 13.28 19.40 -10.18
C GLU A 33 11.94 20.05 -9.73
N PRO A 34 10.81 19.93 -10.48
CA PRO A 34 9.53 20.52 -10.07
C PRO A 34 9.05 20.14 -8.67
N VAL A 35 9.32 18.91 -8.21
CA VAL A 35 8.93 18.45 -6.86
C VAL A 35 9.67 19.26 -5.79
N ARG A 36 10.95 19.57 -6.00
CA ARG A 36 11.76 20.35 -5.07
C ARG A 36 11.28 21.79 -4.96
N THR A 37 10.83 22.38 -6.07
CA THR A 37 10.19 23.71 -6.07
C THR A 37 8.89 23.71 -5.28
N ILE A 38 8.02 22.70 -5.47
CA ILE A 38 6.75 22.58 -4.74
C ILE A 38 7.00 22.38 -3.24
N CYS A 39 7.97 21.55 -2.85
CA CYS A 39 8.27 21.36 -1.43
C CYS A 39 8.71 22.67 -0.76
N LYS A 40 9.48 23.52 -1.46
CA LYS A 40 9.83 24.86 -1.00
C LYS A 40 8.61 25.79 -0.91
N GLU A 41 7.72 25.75 -1.90
CA GLU A 41 6.45 26.53 -1.93
C GLU A 41 5.62 26.28 -0.66
N PHE A 42 5.51 25.01 -0.25
CA PHE A 42 4.73 24.60 0.93
C PHE A 42 5.53 24.51 2.24
N SER A 43 6.83 24.79 2.21
CA SER A 43 7.73 24.63 3.37
C SER A 43 7.67 23.24 4.01
N VAL A 44 7.65 22.19 3.18
CA VAL A 44 7.63 20.78 3.61
C VAL A 44 8.97 20.11 3.34
N ASP A 45 9.30 19.12 4.16
CA ASP A 45 10.55 18.38 4.03
C ASP A 45 10.54 17.52 2.76
N LEU A 46 11.65 17.54 2.03
CA LEU A 46 11.86 16.68 0.87
C LEU A 46 12.90 15.62 1.22
N VAL A 47 12.55 14.36 0.98
CA VAL A 47 13.48 13.23 1.09
C VAL A 47 13.58 12.53 -0.28
N ASP A 48 14.81 12.23 -0.68
CA ASP A 48 15.05 11.46 -1.90
C ASP A 48 14.67 9.99 -1.66
N GLY A 49 13.81 9.48 -2.53
CA GLY A 49 13.38 8.09 -2.52
C GLY A 49 14.44 7.14 -3.08
N PRO A 50 14.41 5.85 -2.72
CA PRO A 50 15.39 4.86 -3.16
C PRO A 50 15.28 4.48 -4.66
N ARG A 51 14.26 4.95 -5.36
CA ARG A 51 13.92 4.65 -6.77
C ARG A 51 13.67 3.17 -7.02
N ARG A 52 13.04 2.51 -6.05
CA ARG A 52 12.76 1.07 -6.04
C ARG A 52 11.27 0.73 -5.90
N GLY A 53 10.40 1.73 -5.98
CA GLY A 53 8.95 1.55 -5.91
C GLY A 53 8.35 1.89 -4.54
N LEU A 54 7.03 1.68 -4.41
CA LEU A 54 6.23 2.20 -3.29
C LEU A 54 6.65 1.64 -1.92
N GLY A 55 6.86 0.33 -1.79
CA GLY A 55 7.26 -0.29 -0.53
C GLY A 55 8.58 0.28 0.01
N PRO A 56 9.68 0.23 -0.76
CA PRO A 56 10.95 0.86 -0.38
C PRO A 56 10.82 2.36 -0.08
N ASN A 57 10.04 3.10 -0.88
CA ASN A 57 9.83 4.53 -0.66
C ASN A 57 9.11 4.80 0.68
N ARG A 58 8.08 4.02 1.01
CA ARG A 58 7.38 4.11 2.31
C ARG A 58 8.31 3.72 3.48
N ASN A 59 9.13 2.68 3.32
CA ASN A 59 10.14 2.32 4.33
C ASN A 59 11.15 3.45 4.56
N ASN A 60 11.58 4.13 3.50
CA ASN A 60 12.46 5.30 3.57
C ASN A 60 11.79 6.46 4.34
N CYS A 61 10.50 6.72 4.13
CA CYS A 61 9.77 7.69 4.95
C CYS A 61 9.74 7.27 6.44
N VAL A 62 9.48 6.00 6.72
CA VAL A 62 9.39 5.47 8.09
C VAL A 62 10.73 5.59 8.83
N SER A 63 11.87 5.45 8.13
CA SER A 63 13.20 5.62 8.75
C SER A 63 13.50 7.07 9.13
N HIS A 64 12.94 8.05 8.41
CA HIS A 64 13.12 9.48 8.68
C HIS A 64 12.07 10.03 9.67
N ALA A 65 10.91 9.38 9.80
CA ALA A 65 9.84 9.83 10.68
C ALA A 65 10.26 9.81 12.16
N GLN A 66 10.03 10.92 12.87
CA GLN A 66 10.33 11.05 14.31
C GLN A 66 9.07 11.02 15.18
N THR A 67 7.90 10.99 14.56
CA THR A 67 6.59 11.03 15.21
C THR A 67 6.10 9.63 15.59
N PRO A 68 5.21 9.50 16.60
CA PRO A 68 4.66 8.21 17.02
C PRO A 68 3.64 7.62 16.04
N LEU A 69 3.07 8.45 15.17
CA LEU A 69 2.09 8.08 14.16
C LEU A 69 2.55 8.51 12.78
N ILE A 70 2.21 7.70 11.77
CA ILE A 70 2.45 7.97 10.34
C ILE A 70 1.15 7.73 9.57
N THR A 71 0.85 8.63 8.64
CA THR A 71 -0.14 8.43 7.57
C THR A 71 0.58 8.51 6.23
N PHE A 72 0.13 7.75 5.24
CA PHE A 72 0.60 7.85 3.87
C PHE A 72 -0.48 8.51 3.01
N ILE A 73 -0.10 9.50 2.22
CA ILE A 73 -0.99 10.19 1.27
C ILE A 73 -0.26 10.21 -0.07
N ASP A 74 -0.86 9.58 -1.08
CA ASP A 74 -0.35 9.59 -2.45
C ASP A 74 -0.54 10.98 -3.10
N ASP A 75 0.23 11.27 -4.14
CA ASP A 75 0.22 12.59 -4.81
C ASP A 75 -1.13 12.93 -5.49
N ASP A 76 -1.92 11.92 -5.83
CA ASP A 76 -3.23 12.05 -6.49
C ASP A 76 -4.43 11.97 -5.53
N VAL A 77 -4.19 12.30 -4.25
CA VAL A 77 -5.18 12.29 -3.17
C VAL A 77 -5.38 13.66 -2.54
N ILE A 78 -6.64 14.01 -2.28
CA ILE A 78 -7.05 15.20 -1.54
C ILE A 78 -7.64 14.74 -0.21
N ALA A 79 -6.99 15.09 0.91
CA ALA A 79 -7.45 14.72 2.24
C ALA A 79 -8.78 15.41 2.59
N GLY A 80 -9.65 14.73 3.36
CA GLY A 80 -10.83 15.37 3.94
C GLY A 80 -10.44 16.54 4.86
N PRO A 81 -11.30 17.56 5.06
CA PRO A 81 -10.96 18.81 5.75
C PRO A 81 -10.66 18.67 7.26
N ASP A 82 -11.05 17.55 7.88
CA ASP A 82 -10.74 17.24 9.28
C ASP A 82 -9.80 16.03 9.41
N PHE A 83 -9.18 15.58 8.32
CA PHE A 83 -8.37 14.36 8.26
C PHE A 83 -7.24 14.37 9.30
N ILE A 84 -6.48 15.47 9.39
CA ILE A 84 -5.37 15.58 10.36
C ILE A 84 -5.89 15.56 11.80
N ARG A 85 -7.02 16.25 12.07
CA ARG A 85 -7.64 16.27 13.40
C ARG A 85 -8.08 14.86 13.81
N ALA A 86 -8.75 14.15 12.91
CA ALA A 86 -9.15 12.76 13.12
C ALA A 86 -7.94 11.85 13.35
N ALA A 87 -6.89 11.98 12.52
CA ALA A 87 -5.67 11.20 12.63
C ALA A 87 -4.96 11.37 13.98
N LEU A 88 -5.04 12.54 14.60
CA LEU A 88 -4.45 12.80 15.93
C LEU A 88 -5.25 12.19 17.10
N GLN A 89 -6.52 11.87 16.88
CA GLN A 89 -7.43 11.31 17.89
C GLN A 89 -7.41 9.78 17.92
N VAL A 90 -6.73 9.13 16.97
CA VAL A 90 -6.68 7.66 16.92
C VAL A 90 -5.90 7.08 18.09
N ASP A 91 -6.30 5.87 18.49
CA ASP A 91 -5.55 5.03 19.42
C ASP A 91 -4.20 4.63 18.83
N ARG A 92 -3.12 5.02 19.51
CA ARG A 92 -1.73 4.83 19.05
C ARG A 92 -1.22 3.40 19.15
N THR A 93 -2.01 2.48 19.71
CA THR A 93 -1.65 1.07 19.87
C THR A 93 -2.12 0.18 18.72
N LYS A 94 -2.96 0.72 17.83
CA LYS A 94 -3.55 0.01 16.70
C LYS A 94 -3.41 0.80 15.41
N VAL A 95 -3.60 0.12 14.29
CA VAL A 95 -3.79 0.78 12.99
C VAL A 95 -5.25 1.21 12.90
N THR A 96 -5.48 2.43 12.43
CA THR A 96 -6.84 2.93 12.18
C THR A 96 -6.95 3.27 10.70
N THR A 97 -7.99 2.80 10.03
CA THR A 97 -8.25 3.06 8.61
C THR A 97 -9.66 3.60 8.42
N GLY A 98 -9.85 4.46 7.43
CA GLY A 98 -11.19 4.85 7.00
C GLY A 98 -11.46 4.45 5.55
N PHE A 99 -11.94 5.39 4.74
CA PHE A 99 -12.40 5.12 3.37
C PHE A 99 -11.88 6.17 2.38
N GLU A 100 -11.94 5.85 1.08
CA GLU A 100 -11.70 6.84 0.02
C GLU A 100 -12.93 6.99 -0.88
N LEU A 101 -13.12 8.22 -1.37
CA LEU A 101 -14.03 8.54 -2.46
C LEU A 101 -13.22 8.52 -3.76
N ARG A 102 -13.36 7.43 -4.52
CA ARG A 102 -12.58 7.23 -5.75
C ARG A 102 -13.30 7.83 -6.95
N HIS A 103 -12.71 8.86 -7.54
CA HIS A 103 -13.25 9.58 -8.69
C HIS A 103 -12.77 8.94 -10.00
N GLU A 104 -13.67 8.23 -10.70
CA GLU A 104 -13.40 7.68 -12.03
C GLU A 104 -14.28 8.39 -13.07
N GLY A 105 -13.69 9.35 -13.80
CA GLY A 105 -14.41 10.15 -14.80
C GLY A 105 -15.26 11.27 -14.17
N THR A 106 -16.38 11.61 -14.81
CA THR A 106 -17.30 12.70 -14.41
C THR A 106 -18.48 12.24 -13.54
N GLY A 107 -18.54 10.96 -13.19
CA GLY A 107 -19.62 10.38 -12.42
C GLY A 107 -19.51 10.60 -10.91
N GLN A 108 -20.47 10.06 -10.17
CA GLN A 108 -20.41 10.02 -8.70
C GLN A 108 -19.20 9.18 -8.25
N PRO A 109 -18.46 9.63 -7.22
CA PRO A 109 -17.32 8.88 -6.72
C PRO A 109 -17.76 7.55 -6.13
N LYS A 110 -16.94 6.53 -6.34
CA LYS A 110 -17.13 5.22 -5.73
C LYS A 110 -16.55 5.23 -4.31
N VAL A 111 -17.36 4.87 -3.32
CA VAL A 111 -16.88 4.64 -1.95
C VAL A 111 -16.05 3.35 -1.92
N VAL A 112 -14.82 3.45 -1.43
CA VAL A 112 -13.92 2.31 -1.22
C VAL A 112 -13.60 2.20 0.26
N THR A 113 -14.06 1.12 0.88
CA THR A 113 -13.80 0.75 2.27
C THR A 113 -12.81 -0.42 2.34
N PRO A 114 -12.13 -0.64 3.48
CA PRO A 114 -11.21 -1.78 3.62
C PRO A 114 -11.95 -3.10 3.41
N HIS A 115 -11.48 -3.94 2.48
CA HIS A 115 -12.01 -5.27 2.23
C HIS A 115 -10.92 -6.33 2.41
N ASN A 116 -11.22 -7.35 3.21
CA ASN A 116 -10.34 -8.49 3.41
C ASN A 116 -10.14 -9.28 2.10
N ALA A 117 -9.00 -9.95 2.02
CA ALA A 117 -8.69 -10.85 0.93
C ALA A 117 -9.60 -12.10 0.92
N SER A 118 -10.07 -12.47 -0.26
CA SER A 118 -10.68 -13.78 -0.53
C SER A 118 -9.62 -14.89 -0.51
N PHE A 119 -10.04 -16.16 -0.68
CA PHE A 119 -9.10 -17.26 -0.79
C PHE A 119 -8.05 -17.03 -1.90
N LEU A 120 -8.50 -16.46 -3.02
CA LEU A 120 -7.66 -16.12 -4.17
C LEU A 120 -6.94 -14.77 -4.02
N GLY A 121 -6.96 -14.14 -2.85
CA GLY A 121 -6.26 -12.88 -2.62
C GLY A 121 -7.04 -11.63 -2.99
N PHE A 122 -8.13 -11.71 -3.75
CA PHE A 122 -8.91 -10.52 -4.14
C PHE A 122 -9.52 -9.81 -2.93
N GLN A 123 -9.35 -8.49 -2.82
CA GLN A 123 -9.91 -7.65 -1.75
C GLN A 123 -11.40 -7.38 -1.98
N ILE A 124 -12.23 -8.39 -1.70
CA ILE A 124 -13.68 -8.36 -1.97
C ILE A 124 -14.52 -8.79 -0.78
N LYS A 125 -13.91 -9.25 0.31
CA LYS A 125 -14.65 -9.70 1.49
C LYS A 125 -14.85 -8.51 2.43
N PRO A 126 -16.09 -8.12 2.75
CA PRO A 126 -16.29 -7.09 3.77
C PRO A 126 -15.67 -7.56 5.10
N PRO A 127 -15.09 -6.65 5.88
CA PRO A 127 -14.54 -6.98 7.18
C PRO A 127 -15.71 -7.31 8.10
N GLN A 128 -15.93 -8.60 8.37
CA GLN A 128 -16.98 -9.05 9.29
C GLN A 128 -16.52 -8.78 10.74
N SER A 129 -16.03 -9.80 11.45
CA SER A 129 -15.56 -9.67 12.83
C SER A 129 -14.12 -9.16 12.98
N ARG A 130 -13.34 -9.16 11.89
CA ARG A 130 -11.93 -8.73 11.91
C ARG A 130 -11.57 -7.98 10.64
N VAL A 131 -10.98 -6.81 10.80
CA VAL A 131 -10.39 -6.02 9.72
C VAL A 131 -8.96 -6.51 9.49
N GLN A 132 -8.64 -6.87 8.25
CA GLN A 132 -7.31 -7.35 7.82
C GLN A 132 -6.82 -6.63 6.56
N ALA A 133 -7.40 -5.47 6.29
CA ALA A 133 -7.10 -4.62 5.15
C ALA A 133 -7.20 -3.16 5.59
N VAL A 134 -6.51 -2.29 4.88
CA VAL A 134 -6.56 -0.84 5.08
C VAL A 134 -6.76 -0.15 3.74
N VAL A 135 -7.39 1.01 3.76
CA VAL A 135 -7.31 1.97 2.66
C VAL A 135 -6.08 2.82 2.96
N MET A 136 -4.98 2.61 2.22
CA MET A 136 -3.66 3.18 2.54
C MET A 136 -3.70 4.71 2.73
N ASN A 137 -4.39 5.41 1.83
CA ASN A 137 -4.55 6.86 1.84
C ASN A 137 -5.49 7.40 2.93
N ALA A 138 -6.10 6.51 3.71
CA ALA A 138 -6.96 6.84 4.84
C ALA A 138 -6.54 6.08 6.11
N ALA A 139 -5.28 5.64 6.18
CA ALA A 139 -4.77 4.83 7.27
C ALA A 139 -3.70 5.53 8.10
N VAL A 140 -3.83 5.42 9.42
CA VAL A 140 -2.88 5.91 10.42
C VAL A 140 -2.25 4.71 11.12
N PHE A 141 -0.92 4.68 11.12
CA PHE A 141 -0.12 3.59 11.64
C PHE A 141 0.72 4.06 12.84
N PRO A 142 0.86 3.22 13.88
CA PRO A 142 1.93 3.40 14.86
C PRO A 142 3.29 3.27 14.17
N THR A 143 4.16 4.27 14.33
CA THR A 143 5.51 4.25 13.71
C THR A 143 6.33 3.05 14.17
N SER A 144 6.18 2.65 15.44
CA SER A 144 6.82 1.46 16.01
C SER A 144 6.40 0.18 15.28
N ALA A 145 5.12 0.06 14.89
CA ALA A 145 4.62 -1.10 14.16
C ALA A 145 5.21 -1.18 12.75
N LEU A 146 5.33 -0.05 12.04
CA LEU A 146 5.97 0.01 10.72
C LEU A 146 7.48 -0.27 10.78
N ARG A 147 8.17 0.15 11.84
CA ARG A 147 9.59 -0.17 12.05
C ARG A 147 9.82 -1.64 12.36
N ALA A 148 8.98 -2.23 13.21
CA ALA A 148 9.07 -3.66 13.54
C ALA A 148 8.69 -4.54 12.33
N PHE A 149 7.71 -4.09 11.55
CA PHE A 149 7.16 -4.84 10.43
C PHE A 149 7.16 -3.98 9.15
N PRO A 150 8.32 -3.74 8.52
CA PRO A 150 8.41 -2.87 7.35
C PRO A 150 7.65 -3.45 6.15
N PHE A 151 7.33 -2.59 5.18
CA PHE A 151 6.78 -3.00 3.89
C PHE A 151 7.74 -3.96 3.19
N ASP A 152 7.20 -4.93 2.46
CA ASP A 152 8.02 -5.81 1.63
C ASP A 152 8.47 -5.09 0.36
N GLU A 153 9.78 -4.90 0.27
CA GLU A 153 10.46 -4.20 -0.82
C GLU A 153 10.42 -4.96 -2.15
N ASN A 154 10.04 -6.25 -2.11
CA ASN A 154 9.93 -7.09 -3.30
C ASN A 154 8.59 -6.94 -4.02
N ILE A 155 7.61 -6.26 -3.40
CA ILE A 155 6.31 -5.99 -4.03
C ILE A 155 6.46 -4.89 -5.06
N THR A 156 6.37 -5.25 -6.35
CA THR A 156 6.65 -4.31 -7.45
C THR A 156 5.54 -3.27 -7.63
N TYR A 157 4.27 -3.67 -7.51
CA TYR A 157 3.13 -2.78 -7.62
C TYR A 157 1.84 -3.44 -7.13
N GLY A 158 1.06 -2.73 -6.33
CA GLY A 158 -0.22 -3.17 -5.80
C GLY A 158 -0.09 -4.29 -4.77
N TYR A 159 -1.13 -4.46 -3.96
CA TYR A 159 -1.19 -5.45 -2.87
C TYR A 159 -0.22 -5.21 -1.71
N GLU A 160 0.56 -4.11 -1.69
CA GLU A 160 1.38 -3.78 -0.54
C GLU A 160 0.53 -3.44 0.69
N GLU A 161 -0.64 -2.83 0.50
CA GLU A 161 -1.60 -2.50 1.55
C GLU A 161 -2.17 -3.75 2.26
N ILE A 162 -2.55 -4.78 1.50
CA ILE A 162 -3.11 -6.01 2.07
C ILE A 162 -2.01 -6.87 2.68
N ASP A 163 -0.80 -6.83 2.12
CA ASP A 163 0.36 -7.51 2.68
C ASP A 163 0.75 -6.92 4.05
N ILE A 164 0.96 -5.60 4.14
CA ILE A 164 1.31 -4.95 5.41
C ILE A 164 0.19 -5.16 6.45
N SER A 165 -1.08 -5.07 6.04
CA SER A 165 -2.22 -5.28 6.93
C SER A 165 -2.23 -6.68 7.52
N ARG A 166 -2.04 -7.72 6.69
CA ARG A 166 -2.02 -9.11 7.16
C ARG A 166 -0.77 -9.41 7.98
N LYS A 167 0.38 -8.82 7.64
CA LYS A 167 1.62 -8.91 8.43
C LYS A 167 1.43 -8.34 9.82
N LEU A 168 0.93 -7.11 9.94
CA LEU A 168 0.63 -6.46 11.21
C LEU A 168 -0.40 -7.27 12.03
N ALA A 169 -1.49 -7.68 11.40
CA ALA A 169 -2.52 -8.48 12.05
C ALA A 169 -2.01 -9.83 12.57
N SER A 170 -1.10 -10.50 11.83
CA SER A 170 -0.49 -11.75 12.29
C SER A 170 0.45 -11.58 13.48
N ASN A 171 0.96 -10.36 13.68
CA ASN A 171 1.80 -9.99 14.83
C ASN A 171 1.00 -9.30 15.94
N GLY A 172 -0.32 -9.52 15.99
CA GLY A 172 -1.19 -9.07 17.08
C GLY A 172 -1.60 -7.60 17.01
N ILE A 173 -1.15 -6.83 16.01
CA ILE A 173 -1.59 -5.44 15.84
C ILE A 173 -3.03 -5.41 15.33
N GLN A 174 -3.91 -4.76 16.07
CA GLN A 174 -5.31 -4.60 15.68
C GLN A 174 -5.44 -3.56 14.55
N ILE A 175 -6.47 -3.73 13.73
CA ILE A 175 -6.86 -2.77 12.70
C ILE A 175 -8.31 -2.38 13.02
N ALA A 176 -8.56 -1.09 13.23
CA ALA A 176 -9.87 -0.51 13.50
C ALA A 176 -10.33 0.36 12.33
N VAL A 177 -11.65 0.50 12.18
CA VAL A 177 -12.24 1.42 11.20
C VAL A 177 -12.70 2.69 11.89
N ASP A 178 -12.32 3.85 11.34
CA ASP A 178 -12.83 5.16 11.71
C ASP A 178 -13.15 5.95 10.44
N TYR A 179 -14.45 6.18 10.20
CA TYR A 179 -14.91 6.86 9.00
C TYR A 179 -14.73 8.39 9.05
N SER A 180 -14.18 8.95 10.13
CA SER A 180 -13.67 10.34 10.11
C SER A 180 -12.38 10.48 9.30
N LEU A 181 -11.65 9.38 9.07
CA LEU A 181 -10.51 9.31 8.17
C LEU A 181 -11.02 9.09 6.74
N TRP A 182 -11.03 10.13 5.92
CA TRP A 182 -11.42 9.98 4.53
C TRP A 182 -10.69 10.93 3.60
N ASN A 183 -10.66 10.58 2.32
CA ASN A 183 -10.03 11.36 1.28
C ASN A 183 -10.80 11.23 -0.06
N ASN A 184 -10.48 12.12 -1.01
CA ASN A 184 -10.84 11.99 -2.41
C ASN A 184 -9.62 11.50 -3.19
N HIS A 185 -9.74 10.36 -3.84
CA HIS A 185 -8.69 9.79 -4.67
C HIS A 185 -9.04 10.06 -6.14
N HIS A 186 -8.11 10.67 -6.87
CA HIS A 186 -8.25 11.02 -8.29
C HIS A 186 -7.24 10.22 -9.13
N PRO A 187 -7.48 8.92 -9.38
CA PRO A 187 -6.45 8.03 -9.88
C PRO A 187 -5.93 8.48 -11.25
N SER A 188 -4.63 8.71 -11.35
CA SER A 188 -4.02 9.09 -12.62
C SER A 188 -3.99 7.91 -13.62
N PRO A 189 -4.18 8.16 -14.94
CA PRO A 189 -4.14 7.12 -15.96
C PRO A 189 -2.72 6.63 -16.31
N ILE A 190 -1.68 7.33 -15.84
CA ILE A 190 -0.28 7.08 -16.18
C ILE A 190 0.13 5.66 -15.75
N ASN A 191 0.76 4.90 -16.66
CA ASN A 191 1.35 3.55 -16.45
C ASN A 191 0.38 2.37 -16.16
N ARG A 192 -0.95 2.54 -16.24
CA ARG A 192 -1.93 1.47 -15.90
C ARG A 192 -1.76 0.14 -16.64
N LYS A 193 -1.39 0.14 -17.94
CA LYS A 193 -1.23 -1.09 -18.73
C LYS A 193 -0.04 -1.94 -18.25
N GLU A 194 1.06 -1.30 -17.88
CA GLU A 194 2.25 -1.98 -17.38
C GLU A 194 2.02 -2.58 -15.98
N TYR A 195 1.18 -1.92 -15.17
CA TYR A 195 0.82 -2.40 -13.84
C TYR A 195 -0.07 -3.64 -13.84
N ALA A 196 -0.86 -3.90 -14.89
CA ALA A 196 -1.81 -5.02 -14.90
C ALA A 196 -1.14 -6.39 -14.71
N THR A 197 0.00 -6.64 -15.39
CA THR A 197 0.74 -7.90 -15.24
C THR A 197 1.39 -7.99 -13.86
N ARG A 198 1.99 -6.88 -13.40
CA ARG A 198 2.63 -6.80 -12.08
C ARG A 198 1.62 -7.04 -10.95
N LEU A 199 0.39 -6.55 -11.10
CA LEU A 199 -0.69 -6.70 -10.12
C LEU A 199 -1.06 -8.18 -9.88
N VAL A 200 -1.12 -8.98 -10.95
CA VAL A 200 -1.42 -10.42 -10.82
C VAL A 200 -0.29 -11.14 -10.09
N ALA A 201 0.96 -10.85 -10.45
CA ALA A 201 2.13 -11.42 -9.77
C ALA A 201 2.17 -11.02 -8.29
N SER A 202 1.98 -9.73 -7.98
CA SER A 202 1.91 -9.22 -6.60
C SER A 202 0.81 -9.91 -5.80
N ARG A 203 -0.41 -10.05 -6.34
CA ARG A 203 -1.51 -10.78 -5.68
C ARG A 203 -1.11 -12.21 -5.32
N ILE A 204 -0.54 -12.94 -6.27
CA ILE A 204 -0.20 -14.35 -6.08
C ILE A 204 0.90 -14.48 -5.03
N TYR A 205 1.95 -13.67 -5.17
CA TYR A 205 3.07 -13.64 -4.23
C TYR A 205 2.63 -13.29 -2.81
N THR A 206 1.93 -12.18 -2.60
CA THR A 206 1.50 -11.72 -1.27
C THR A 206 0.51 -12.67 -0.63
N THR A 207 -0.42 -13.24 -1.41
CA THR A 207 -1.42 -14.19 -0.87
C THR A 207 -0.77 -15.51 -0.48
N TYR A 208 0.16 -16.03 -1.30
CA TYR A 208 0.93 -17.22 -0.94
C TYR A 208 1.72 -16.98 0.35
N ARG A 209 2.44 -15.86 0.43
CA ARG A 209 3.23 -15.49 1.60
C ARG A 209 2.36 -15.35 2.84
N ALA A 210 1.18 -14.76 2.71
CA ALA A 210 0.29 -14.63 3.85
C ALA A 210 -0.19 -15.98 4.39
N TYR A 211 -0.54 -16.94 3.52
CA TYR A 211 -0.87 -18.29 4.00
C TYR A 211 0.34 -19.03 4.58
N ARG A 212 1.51 -18.90 3.96
CA ARG A 212 2.70 -19.64 4.38
C ARG A 212 3.36 -19.06 5.63
N CYS A 213 3.52 -17.74 5.70
CA CYS A 213 4.32 -17.04 6.70
C CYS A 213 3.47 -16.43 7.82
N TYR A 214 2.32 -15.84 7.49
CA TYR A 214 1.49 -15.14 8.49
C TYR A 214 0.50 -16.08 9.17
N GLU A 215 -0.08 -17.01 8.42
CA GLU A 215 -0.99 -18.03 8.96
C GLU A 215 -0.31 -19.36 9.27
N ALA A 216 1.00 -19.48 8.97
CA ALA A 216 1.78 -20.72 9.15
C ALA A 216 1.14 -21.98 8.52
N ASN A 217 0.34 -21.83 7.47
CA ASN A 217 -0.45 -22.91 6.86
C ASN A 217 0.07 -23.31 5.48
N SER A 218 1.00 -24.26 5.49
CA SER A 218 1.66 -24.83 4.31
C SER A 218 0.69 -25.44 3.30
N THR A 219 -0.30 -26.21 3.78
CA THR A 219 -1.27 -26.89 2.94
C THR A 219 -2.17 -25.88 2.21
N LYS A 220 -2.65 -24.87 2.94
CA LYS A 220 -3.45 -23.77 2.37
C LYS A 220 -2.65 -22.97 1.34
N ALA A 221 -1.37 -22.70 1.61
CA ALA A 221 -0.50 -22.00 0.68
C ALA A 221 -0.30 -22.78 -0.63
N THR A 222 -0.06 -24.09 -0.55
CA THR A 222 0.08 -24.96 -1.73
C THR A 222 -1.23 -25.07 -2.51
N ALA A 223 -2.35 -25.32 -1.83
CA ALA A 223 -3.66 -25.37 -2.44
C ALA A 223 -3.98 -24.06 -3.17
N PHE A 224 -3.74 -22.92 -2.52
CA PHE A 224 -3.89 -21.60 -3.12
C PHE A 224 -3.05 -21.45 -4.38
N LEU A 225 -1.76 -21.81 -4.35
CA LEU A 225 -0.87 -21.60 -5.49
C LEU A 225 -1.35 -22.38 -6.72
N LEU A 226 -1.74 -23.64 -6.53
CA LEU A 226 -2.30 -24.48 -7.61
C LEU A 226 -3.59 -23.87 -8.17
N THR A 227 -4.54 -23.51 -7.30
CA THR A 227 -5.81 -22.90 -7.73
C THR A 227 -5.59 -21.54 -8.42
N ALA A 228 -4.66 -20.72 -7.92
CA ALA A 228 -4.38 -19.39 -8.46
C ALA A 228 -3.76 -19.45 -9.86
N MET A 229 -2.87 -20.42 -10.12
CA MET A 229 -2.30 -20.66 -11.45
C MET A 229 -3.38 -21.10 -12.45
N VAL A 230 -4.19 -22.10 -12.07
CA VAL A 230 -5.30 -22.58 -12.91
C VAL A 230 -6.29 -21.45 -13.20
N HIS A 231 -6.71 -20.71 -12.16
CA HIS A 231 -7.59 -19.57 -12.31
C HIS A 231 -7.02 -18.50 -13.26
N HIS A 232 -5.71 -18.20 -13.17
CA HIS A 232 -5.09 -17.20 -14.04
C HIS A 232 -5.08 -17.64 -15.51
N VAL A 233 -4.74 -18.90 -15.80
CA VAL A 233 -4.77 -19.44 -17.16
C VAL A 233 -6.20 -19.45 -17.72
N LEU A 234 -7.18 -19.93 -16.94
CA LEU A 234 -8.59 -19.94 -17.36
C LEU A 234 -9.11 -18.51 -17.62
N HIS A 235 -8.72 -17.54 -16.79
CA HIS A 235 -9.06 -16.14 -17.01
C HIS A 235 -8.49 -15.62 -18.33
N LEU A 236 -7.21 -15.91 -18.63
CA LEU A 236 -6.59 -15.53 -19.90
C LEU A 236 -7.30 -16.16 -21.10
N ILE A 237 -7.67 -17.44 -21.03
CA ILE A 237 -8.47 -18.10 -22.08
C ILE A 237 -9.80 -17.37 -22.28
N ARG A 238 -10.51 -17.07 -21.19
CA ARG A 238 -11.82 -16.40 -21.22
C ARG A 238 -11.76 -15.02 -21.88
N ILE A 239 -10.71 -14.24 -21.62
CA ILE A 239 -10.55 -12.90 -22.20
C ILE A 239 -9.82 -12.90 -23.56
N LYS A 240 -9.56 -14.09 -24.14
CA LYS A 240 -8.71 -14.26 -25.34
C LYS A 240 -7.34 -13.57 -25.21
N GLY A 241 -6.78 -13.61 -24.01
CA GLY A 241 -5.49 -13.02 -23.68
C GLY A 241 -4.31 -13.89 -24.09
N ASP A 242 -3.11 -13.30 -24.07
CA ASP A 242 -1.87 -13.99 -24.40
C ASP A 242 -1.49 -15.01 -23.31
N LEU A 243 -1.53 -16.32 -23.63
CA LEU A 243 -1.14 -17.38 -22.69
C LEU A 243 0.33 -17.31 -22.27
N ARG A 244 1.21 -16.67 -23.06
CA ARG A 244 2.62 -16.44 -22.66
C ARG A 244 2.70 -15.49 -21.46
N SER A 245 1.67 -14.67 -21.22
CA SER A 245 1.60 -13.84 -20.02
C SER A 245 1.52 -14.65 -18.72
N ALA A 246 0.92 -15.85 -18.74
CA ALA A 246 0.89 -16.73 -17.56
C ALA A 246 2.31 -17.17 -17.16
N PHE A 247 3.15 -17.51 -18.15
CA PHE A 247 4.55 -17.84 -17.90
C PHE A 247 5.33 -16.64 -17.35
N ARG A 248 5.13 -15.43 -17.91
CA ARG A 248 5.73 -14.19 -17.38
C ARG A 248 5.34 -13.94 -15.93
N THR A 249 4.06 -14.11 -15.60
CA THR A 249 3.56 -14.00 -14.21
C THR A 249 4.25 -15.01 -13.29
N ALA A 250 4.38 -16.27 -13.71
CA ALA A 250 5.05 -17.30 -12.92
C ALA A 250 6.54 -16.99 -12.68
N VAL A 251 7.25 -16.51 -13.72
CA VAL A 251 8.63 -16.05 -13.61
C VAL A 251 8.76 -14.89 -12.62
N GLN A 252 7.85 -13.91 -12.68
CA GLN A 252 7.85 -12.76 -11.78
C GLN A 252 7.59 -13.19 -10.32
N VAL A 253 6.60 -14.04 -10.07
CA VAL A 253 6.33 -14.60 -8.73
C VAL A 253 7.55 -15.34 -8.18
N ARG A 254 8.21 -16.16 -9.01
CA ARG A 254 9.43 -16.88 -8.62
C ARG A 254 10.59 -15.93 -8.30
N LYS A 255 10.73 -14.84 -9.06
CA LYS A 255 11.74 -13.79 -8.82
C LYS A 255 11.51 -13.14 -7.45
N MET A 256 10.31 -12.64 -7.19
CA MET A 256 9.94 -12.00 -5.92
C MET A 256 10.19 -12.93 -4.71
N TRP A 257 9.87 -14.22 -4.84
CA TRP A 257 10.17 -15.20 -3.81
C TRP A 257 11.67 -15.30 -3.54
N ARG A 258 12.48 -15.51 -4.58
CA ARG A 258 13.93 -15.69 -4.44
C ARG A 258 14.58 -14.48 -3.77
N GLU A 259 14.13 -13.27 -4.11
CA GLU A 259 14.61 -12.03 -3.52
C GLU A 259 14.21 -11.95 -2.03
N SER A 260 12.94 -12.24 -1.70
CA SER A 260 12.47 -12.27 -0.31
C SER A 260 13.21 -13.26 0.59
N GLN A 261 13.60 -14.43 0.08
CA GLN A 261 14.38 -15.41 0.83
C GLN A 261 15.82 -14.95 1.09
N ARG A 262 16.40 -14.17 0.17
CA ARG A 262 17.73 -13.57 0.37
C ARG A 262 17.69 -12.49 1.45
N ASP A 263 16.65 -11.66 1.45
CA ASP A 263 16.47 -10.60 2.45
C ASP A 263 16.25 -11.17 3.87
N GLN A 264 15.54 -12.31 3.97
CA GLN A 264 15.35 -13.02 5.24
C GLN A 264 16.62 -13.77 5.69
N GLY A 265 17.38 -14.34 4.75
CA GLY A 265 18.65 -15.03 5.04
C GLY A 265 19.81 -14.10 5.42
N GLY A 266 19.79 -12.84 4.98
CA GLY A 266 20.78 -11.81 5.36
C GLY A 266 20.51 -11.14 6.71
N ARG A 267 19.32 -11.37 7.30
CA ARG A 267 18.95 -10.92 8.66
C ARG A 267 19.05 -12.09 9.64
N THR A 268 20.22 -12.70 9.77
CA THR A 268 20.49 -13.51 10.97
C THR A 268 20.42 -12.59 12.18
N PRO A 269 19.60 -12.88 13.21
CA PRO A 269 19.61 -12.10 14.43
C PRO A 269 20.99 -12.27 15.07
N SER A 270 21.74 -11.17 15.19
CA SER A 270 22.84 -11.11 16.15
C SER A 270 22.25 -11.43 17.52
N ARG A 271 22.62 -12.60 18.03
CA ARG A 271 22.31 -13.03 19.39
C ARG A 271 22.88 -12.05 20.40
#